data_AF-A0A928WVG6-F1
#
_entry.id   AF-A0A928WVG6-F1
#
_cell.length_a   1.000
_cell.length_b   1.000
_cell.length_c   1.000
_cell.angle_alpha   90.00
_cell.angle_beta   90.00
_cell.angle_gamma   90.00
#
_symmetry.space_group_name_H-M   'P 1'
#
loop_
_entity.id
_entity.type
_entity.pdbx_description
1 polymer ?
#
loop_
_entity_poly.entity_id
_entity_poly.type
_entity_poly.pdbx_seq_one_letter_code
_entity_poly.pdbx_strand_id
1 'polypeptide(L)'
;MSFRVRIAIAGAGVSGFATLGYLVKSLRTVSSAEVTIYWLQPPRKIQTKNLSLSQRDRLTQIEDMGLDPNQLLGSGQVYHPAAPSLFTFNGDSAARGFNFVADRYDTTDYFEWIQANRNLLADLYPDFAPEKGQQRHPDHTLDDIQGTTPRGAYGLYLHDQFLALKAQLPKHITLQVIPEALQRFEQKEQIVTLKTRTHQLSVDYLAKATGPSFARLRDEWAGRVFNAYPCDRYGHNLPPQVTVVGAGAAGIEVALHLLHNLSIEQVTLVSHRAQSRLPQTEPTETYECQWFTRENMHLQPTARNAQTLLKKELEACYQACHLSYPGWDALLNIADYPSFLEDYLETTNQSPNHPFAHLVRPVMSFYTQVKDLLPQVDQIGVLHLINQVKPLFATQSRPCAELMLAAIAAG
;
A
#
# COMPACT_ATOMS: atom_id res chain seq x y z
N MET A 1 -8.25 22.98 -37.94
CA MET A 1 -7.49 21.72 -37.75
C MET A 1 -7.66 21.31 -36.29
N SER A 2 -8.17 20.11 -36.02
CA SER A 2 -8.21 19.59 -34.64
C SER A 2 -6.78 19.25 -34.20
N PHE A 3 -6.36 19.77 -33.06
CA PHE A 3 -5.05 19.47 -32.48
C PHE A 3 -5.05 18.02 -31.99
N ARG A 4 -4.03 17.22 -32.30
CA ARG A 4 -3.94 15.82 -31.86
C ARG A 4 -2.88 15.69 -30.77
N VAL A 5 -3.25 15.04 -29.67
CA VAL A 5 -2.35 14.77 -28.54
C VAL A 5 -2.31 13.26 -28.29
N ARG A 6 -1.11 12.69 -28.30
CA ARG A 6 -0.86 11.27 -28.02
C ARG A 6 -0.07 11.17 -26.73
N ILE A 7 -0.60 10.43 -25.78
CA ILE A 7 0.00 10.26 -24.46
C ILE A 7 0.17 8.77 -24.22
N ALA A 8 1.34 8.35 -23.74
CA ALA A 8 1.53 7.01 -23.25
C ALA A 8 1.69 6.97 -21.73
N ILE A 9 1.13 5.95 -21.11
CA ILE A 9 1.31 5.65 -19.69
C ILE A 9 2.03 4.31 -19.60
N ALA A 10 3.23 4.31 -19.03
CA ALA A 10 3.99 3.10 -18.75
C ALA A 10 3.83 2.70 -17.28
N GLY A 11 2.94 1.75 -16.98
CA GLY A 11 2.72 1.24 -15.62
C GLY A 11 1.38 0.52 -15.47
N ALA A 12 1.40 -0.74 -15.05
CA ALA A 12 0.22 -1.61 -14.95
C ALA A 12 -0.45 -1.65 -13.57
N GLY A 13 0.10 -0.93 -12.58
CA GLY A 13 -0.42 -0.90 -11.21
C GLY A 13 -1.14 0.40 -10.88
N VAL A 14 -1.44 0.58 -9.59
CA VAL A 14 -2.17 1.73 -9.03
C VAL A 14 -1.65 3.08 -9.53
N SER A 15 -0.33 3.26 -9.64
CA SER A 15 0.24 4.54 -10.12
C SER A 15 -0.09 4.85 -11.58
N GLY A 16 -0.08 3.83 -12.44
CA GLY A 16 -0.47 3.99 -13.85
C GLY A 16 -1.96 4.27 -13.99
N PHE A 17 -2.77 3.57 -13.18
CA PHE A 17 -4.22 3.80 -13.14
C PHE A 17 -4.60 5.19 -12.61
N ALA A 18 -3.94 5.66 -11.54
CA ALA A 18 -4.13 7.01 -11.01
C ALA A 18 -3.71 8.08 -12.03
N THR A 19 -2.64 7.84 -12.78
CA THR A 19 -2.19 8.73 -13.87
C THR A 19 -3.24 8.78 -14.98
N LEU A 20 -3.81 7.63 -15.37
CA LEU A 20 -4.90 7.58 -16.35
C LEU A 20 -6.09 8.44 -15.89
N GLY A 21 -6.49 8.33 -14.62
CA GLY A 21 -7.58 9.14 -14.07
C GLY A 21 -7.32 10.63 -14.11
N TYR A 22 -6.14 11.03 -13.67
CA TYR A 22 -5.72 12.42 -13.72
C TYR A 22 -5.75 12.97 -15.17
N LEU A 23 -5.27 12.21 -16.14
CA LEU A 23 -5.25 12.61 -17.55
C LEU A 23 -6.67 12.73 -18.11
N VAL A 24 -7.53 11.74 -17.89
CA VAL A 24 -8.92 11.79 -18.37
C VAL A 24 -9.65 12.98 -17.76
N LYS A 25 -9.50 13.22 -16.45
CA LYS A 25 -10.09 14.38 -15.77
C LYS A 25 -9.61 15.69 -16.38
N SER A 26 -8.30 15.86 -16.49
CA SER A 26 -7.69 17.13 -16.95
C SER A 26 -8.00 17.45 -18.40
N LEU A 27 -8.19 16.42 -19.23
CA LEU A 27 -8.43 16.57 -20.67
C LEU A 27 -9.92 16.52 -21.05
N ARG A 28 -10.80 16.16 -20.11
CA ARG A 28 -12.25 16.05 -20.33
C ARG A 28 -12.87 17.36 -20.84
N THR A 29 -12.37 18.51 -20.41
CA THR A 29 -12.89 19.84 -20.80
C THR A 29 -12.20 20.41 -22.04
N VAL A 30 -11.15 19.77 -22.56
CA VAL A 30 -10.36 20.24 -23.71
C VAL A 30 -10.89 19.62 -25.01
N SER A 31 -12.11 19.99 -25.41
CA SER A 31 -12.80 19.41 -26.58
C SER A 31 -12.22 19.84 -27.94
N SER A 32 -11.31 20.81 -27.96
CA SER A 32 -10.66 21.31 -29.17
C SER A 32 -9.52 20.41 -29.68
N ALA A 33 -9.18 19.35 -28.94
CA ALA A 33 -8.12 18.40 -29.28
C ALA A 33 -8.63 16.96 -29.28
N GLU A 34 -8.23 16.19 -30.29
CA GLU A 34 -8.34 14.73 -30.27
C GLU A 34 -7.20 14.15 -29.42
N VAL A 35 -7.55 13.43 -28.35
CA VAL A 35 -6.59 12.84 -27.41
C VAL A 35 -6.58 11.33 -27.58
N THR A 36 -5.41 10.74 -27.80
CA THR A 36 -5.22 9.28 -27.73
C THR A 36 -4.31 8.93 -26.57
N ILE A 37 -4.81 8.14 -25.63
CA ILE A 37 -4.06 7.61 -24.49
C ILE A 37 -3.73 6.15 -24.75
N TYR A 38 -2.44 5.82 -24.81
CA TYR A 38 -1.92 4.46 -24.85
C TYR A 38 -1.53 4.02 -23.45
N TRP A 39 -2.23 3.05 -22.87
CA TRP A 39 -1.88 2.50 -21.57
C TRP A 39 -1.15 1.18 -21.72
N LEU A 40 0.16 1.18 -21.42
CA LEU A 40 1.01 -0.01 -21.51
C LEU A 40 0.82 -0.86 -20.25
N GLN A 41 0.09 -1.95 -20.41
CA GLN A 41 -0.29 -2.87 -19.36
C GLN A 41 -0.02 -4.32 -19.80
N PRO A 42 1.17 -4.87 -19.54
CA PRO A 42 1.45 -6.28 -19.82
C PRO A 42 0.47 -7.18 -19.03
N PRO A 43 -0.07 -8.24 -19.65
CA PRO A 43 -0.88 -9.22 -18.95
C PRO A 43 -0.06 -9.91 -17.87
N ARG A 44 -0.71 -10.29 -16.77
CA ARG A 44 -0.04 -11.03 -15.70
C ARG A 44 -0.26 -12.52 -15.89
N LYS A 45 0.79 -13.26 -16.25
CA LYS A 45 0.76 -14.73 -16.27
C LYS A 45 0.83 -15.27 -14.84
N ILE A 46 -0.24 -15.93 -14.41
CA ILE A 46 -0.36 -16.54 -13.08
C ILE A 46 0.33 -17.90 -13.04
N GLN A 47 1.12 -18.17 -12.00
CA GLN A 47 1.73 -19.48 -11.76
C GLN A 47 0.81 -20.36 -10.91
N THR A 48 -0.24 -20.89 -11.51
CA THR A 48 -1.31 -21.67 -10.83
C THR A 48 -0.80 -22.88 -10.03
N LYS A 49 0.30 -23.50 -10.46
CA LYS A 49 0.94 -24.64 -9.77
C LYS A 49 1.44 -24.33 -8.35
N ASN A 50 1.70 -23.06 -8.04
CA ASN A 50 2.24 -22.63 -6.75
C ASN A 50 1.15 -22.11 -5.79
N LEU A 51 -0.09 -22.00 -6.26
CA LEU A 51 -1.19 -21.46 -5.49
C LEU A 51 -1.69 -22.49 -4.45
N SER A 52 -2.14 -22.00 -3.29
CA SER A 52 -2.97 -22.79 -2.37
C SER A 52 -4.31 -23.16 -3.01
N LEU A 53 -5.03 -24.11 -2.39
CA LEU A 53 -6.37 -24.50 -2.84
C LEU A 53 -7.32 -23.29 -2.87
N SER A 54 -7.39 -22.51 -1.79
CA SER A 54 -8.25 -21.32 -1.71
C SER A 54 -7.92 -20.25 -2.74
N GLN A 55 -6.64 -20.06 -3.08
CA GLN A 55 -6.25 -19.15 -4.17
C GLN A 55 -6.71 -19.65 -5.54
N ARG A 56 -6.69 -20.97 -5.79
CA ARG A 56 -7.17 -21.55 -7.05
C ARG A 56 -8.68 -21.43 -7.16
N ASP A 57 -9.40 -21.81 -6.12
CA ASP A 57 -10.86 -21.74 -6.08
C ASP A 57 -11.34 -20.30 -6.33
N ARG A 58 -10.67 -19.31 -5.73
CA ARG A 58 -10.96 -17.90 -5.98
C ARG A 58 -10.76 -17.50 -7.45
N LEU A 59 -9.69 -17.96 -8.10
CA LEU A 59 -9.45 -17.64 -9.51
C LEU A 59 -10.51 -18.27 -10.41
N THR A 60 -10.93 -19.51 -10.10
CA THR A 60 -12.04 -20.17 -10.80
C THR A 60 -13.35 -19.40 -10.63
N GLN A 61 -13.68 -18.97 -9.40
CA GLN A 61 -14.88 -18.16 -9.18
C GLN A 61 -14.84 -16.83 -9.96
N ILE A 62 -13.68 -16.17 -10.05
CA ILE A 62 -13.51 -14.95 -10.86
C ILE A 62 -13.71 -15.24 -12.35
N GLU A 63 -13.21 -16.37 -12.84
CA GLU A 63 -13.44 -16.82 -14.22
C GLU A 63 -14.92 -17.10 -14.49
N ASP A 64 -15.63 -17.72 -13.53
CA ASP A 64 -17.06 -17.99 -13.59
C ASP A 64 -17.92 -16.71 -13.61
N MET A 65 -17.39 -15.59 -13.08
CA MET A 65 -17.99 -14.25 -13.21
C MET A 65 -17.78 -13.62 -14.60
N GLY A 66 -17.06 -14.28 -15.50
CA GLY A 66 -16.74 -13.78 -16.83
C GLY A 66 -15.55 -12.81 -16.88
N LEU A 67 -14.73 -12.76 -15.83
CA LEU A 67 -13.50 -11.96 -15.79
C LEU A 67 -12.30 -12.87 -16.10
N ASP A 68 -11.39 -12.43 -16.99
CA ASP A 68 -10.10 -13.12 -17.19
C ASP A 68 -9.08 -12.61 -16.15
N PRO A 69 -8.63 -13.45 -15.20
CA PRO A 69 -7.68 -13.03 -14.17
C PRO A 69 -6.37 -12.50 -14.76
N ASN A 70 -5.93 -12.96 -15.94
CA ASN A 70 -4.69 -12.51 -16.56
C ASN A 70 -4.80 -11.12 -17.21
N GLN A 71 -6.03 -10.61 -17.37
CA GLN A 71 -6.35 -9.35 -18.03
C GLN A 71 -6.95 -8.31 -17.07
N LEU A 72 -6.93 -8.55 -15.77
CA LEU A 72 -7.38 -7.55 -14.78
C LEU A 72 -6.51 -6.29 -14.86
N LEU A 73 -7.17 -5.15 -15.06
CA LEU A 73 -6.53 -3.86 -15.27
C LEU A 73 -6.41 -3.04 -13.97
N GLY A 74 -5.40 -2.18 -13.86
CA GLY A 74 -5.19 -1.28 -12.71
C GLY A 74 -4.58 -1.90 -11.43
N SER A 75 -4.75 -3.20 -11.18
CA SER A 75 -4.31 -3.87 -9.94
C SER A 75 -2.80 -4.17 -9.85
N GLY A 76 -2.13 -4.34 -10.98
CA GLY A 76 -0.71 -4.69 -11.05
C GLY A 76 -0.37 -6.04 -10.39
N GLN A 77 0.90 -6.21 -9.98
CA GLN A 77 1.38 -7.47 -9.37
C GLN A 77 1.01 -7.62 -7.90
N VAL A 78 0.75 -6.49 -7.22
CA VAL A 78 0.64 -6.41 -5.76
C VAL A 78 -0.81 -6.59 -5.29
N TYR A 79 -1.78 -6.06 -6.04
CA TYR A 79 -3.20 -6.09 -5.69
C TYR A 79 -3.98 -7.16 -6.48
N HIS A 80 -3.29 -8.11 -7.09
CA HIS A 80 -3.96 -9.13 -7.91
C HIS A 80 -4.76 -10.10 -7.02
N PRO A 81 -5.94 -10.58 -7.46
CA PRO A 81 -6.71 -11.61 -6.74
C PRO A 81 -6.00 -12.94 -6.45
N ALA A 82 -4.85 -13.18 -7.09
CA ALA A 82 -4.01 -14.35 -6.84
C ALA A 82 -3.19 -14.19 -5.55
N ALA A 83 -3.17 -13.00 -4.95
CA ALA A 83 -2.53 -12.76 -3.66
C ALA A 83 -3.22 -13.57 -2.56
N PRO A 84 -2.48 -14.08 -1.56
CA PRO A 84 -3.05 -14.72 -0.38
C PRO A 84 -4.04 -13.81 0.34
N SER A 85 -5.03 -14.37 1.03
CA SER A 85 -5.99 -13.58 1.84
C SER A 85 -5.31 -12.79 2.96
N LEU A 86 -4.21 -13.33 3.51
CA LEU A 86 -3.37 -12.68 4.53
C LEU A 86 -2.60 -11.46 4.01
N PHE A 87 -2.53 -11.29 2.69
CA PHE A 87 -1.97 -10.08 2.11
C PHE A 87 -3.08 -9.03 2.16
N THR A 88 -3.11 -8.33 3.28
CA THR A 88 -4.05 -7.25 3.49
C THR A 88 -3.41 -5.91 3.19
N PHE A 89 -4.25 -4.90 3.04
CA PHE A 89 -3.83 -3.52 3.18
C PHE A 89 -4.82 -2.86 4.13
N ASN A 90 -4.34 -1.84 4.84
CA ASN A 90 -5.18 -1.05 5.71
C ASN A 90 -5.95 -0.04 4.84
N GLY A 91 -7.28 -0.04 4.96
CA GLY A 91 -8.20 0.77 4.18
C GLY A 91 -7.88 2.26 4.26
N ASP A 92 -7.57 2.76 5.46
CA ASP A 92 -7.27 4.16 5.73
C ASP A 92 -5.86 4.59 5.31
N SER A 93 -4.89 3.67 5.37
CA SER A 93 -3.48 3.94 5.08
C SER A 93 -3.10 3.83 3.58
N ALA A 94 -3.92 3.15 2.75
CA ALA A 94 -3.59 2.92 1.35
C ALA A 94 -4.75 2.99 0.32
N ALA A 95 -6.02 3.22 0.69
CA ALA A 95 -7.09 3.44 -0.28
C ALA A 95 -7.33 4.93 -0.55
N ARG A 96 -6.54 5.51 -1.46
CA ARG A 96 -7.12 6.53 -2.35
C ARG A 96 -7.94 5.79 -3.41
N GLY A 97 -9.13 5.33 -3.01
CA GLY A 97 -10.17 4.95 -3.96
C GLY A 97 -10.46 6.18 -4.80
N PHE A 98 -9.93 6.23 -6.03
CA PHE A 98 -10.30 7.31 -6.92
C PHE A 98 -11.61 6.89 -7.58
N ASN A 99 -12.71 7.50 -7.14
CA ASN A 99 -13.96 7.40 -7.88
C ASN A 99 -13.89 8.42 -9.02
N PHE A 100 -13.67 7.90 -10.22
CA PHE A 100 -13.54 8.72 -11.44
C PHE A 100 -14.85 9.39 -11.84
N VAL A 101 -15.97 8.90 -11.33
CA VAL A 101 -17.31 9.45 -11.57
C VAL A 101 -17.57 10.63 -10.64
N ALA A 102 -17.27 10.45 -9.35
CA ALA A 102 -17.46 11.46 -8.32
C ALA A 102 -16.33 12.50 -8.23
N ASP A 103 -15.19 12.22 -8.87
CA ASP A 103 -13.99 13.06 -8.89
C ASP A 103 -13.40 13.32 -7.49
N ARG A 104 -13.42 12.29 -6.64
CA ARG A 104 -12.99 12.35 -5.24
C ARG A 104 -11.95 11.27 -4.92
N TYR A 105 -11.09 11.60 -3.97
CA TYR A 105 -10.15 10.68 -3.34
C TYR A 105 -10.70 10.34 -1.96
N ASP A 106 -11.60 9.36 -1.91
CA ASP A 106 -12.36 9.03 -0.70
C ASP A 106 -12.31 7.51 -0.47
N THR A 107 -12.12 7.10 0.78
CA THR A 107 -12.17 5.70 1.20
C THR A 107 -13.60 5.17 1.17
N THR A 108 -14.60 6.06 1.26
CA THR A 108 -16.04 5.76 1.24
C THR A 108 -16.44 5.00 -0.03
N ASP A 109 -15.93 5.37 -1.21
CA ASP A 109 -16.30 4.73 -2.47
C ASP A 109 -15.85 3.26 -2.55
N TYR A 110 -14.66 2.97 -2.02
CA TYR A 110 -14.18 1.59 -1.94
C TYR A 110 -15.01 0.78 -0.95
N PHE A 111 -15.38 1.38 0.17
CA PHE A 111 -16.22 0.72 1.17
C PHE A 111 -17.63 0.46 0.65
N GLU A 112 -18.28 1.44 0.02
CA GLU A 112 -19.57 1.25 -0.63
C GLU A 112 -19.51 0.13 -1.67
N TRP A 113 -18.42 0.04 -2.43
CA TRP A 113 -18.19 -1.07 -3.34
C TRP A 113 -18.04 -2.41 -2.61
N ILE A 114 -17.32 -2.48 -1.49
CA ILE A 114 -17.25 -3.71 -0.67
C ILE A 114 -18.65 -4.13 -0.23
N GLN A 115 -19.43 -3.20 0.31
CA GLN A 115 -20.77 -3.47 0.82
C GLN A 115 -21.73 -3.91 -0.30
N ALA A 116 -21.67 -3.25 -1.46
CA ALA A 116 -22.44 -3.63 -2.63
C ALA A 116 -22.06 -5.04 -3.17
N ASN A 117 -20.80 -5.45 -2.99
CA ASN A 117 -20.28 -6.74 -3.46
C ASN A 117 -20.06 -7.74 -2.32
N ARG A 118 -20.64 -7.51 -1.13
CA ARG A 118 -20.31 -8.25 0.10
C ARG A 118 -20.49 -9.75 -0.05
N ASN A 119 -21.62 -10.19 -0.64
CA ASN A 119 -21.90 -11.61 -0.85
C ASN A 119 -20.84 -12.29 -1.72
N LEU A 120 -20.46 -11.65 -2.81
CA LEU A 120 -19.39 -12.12 -3.68
C LEU A 120 -18.04 -12.16 -2.94
N LEU A 121 -17.70 -11.08 -2.25
CA LEU A 121 -16.44 -10.99 -1.52
C LEU A 121 -16.35 -12.00 -0.38
N ALA A 122 -17.47 -12.34 0.25
CA ALA A 122 -17.55 -13.38 1.28
C ALA A 122 -17.26 -14.77 0.72
N ASP A 123 -17.61 -15.04 -0.54
CA ASP A 123 -17.25 -16.28 -1.23
C ASP A 123 -15.77 -16.31 -1.64
N LEU A 124 -15.24 -15.18 -2.13
CA LEU A 124 -13.84 -15.05 -2.56
C LEU A 124 -12.84 -15.00 -1.39
N TYR A 125 -13.26 -14.45 -0.25
CA TYR A 125 -12.45 -14.18 0.94
C TYR A 125 -13.17 -14.61 2.22
N PRO A 126 -13.44 -15.92 2.40
CA PRO A 126 -14.20 -16.42 3.55
C PRO A 126 -13.50 -16.18 4.89
N ASP A 127 -12.18 -15.98 4.90
CA ASP A 127 -11.40 -15.59 6.09
C ASP A 127 -11.84 -14.22 6.68
N PHE A 128 -12.57 -13.40 5.92
CA PHE A 128 -13.06 -12.06 6.29
C PHE A 128 -14.60 -12.00 6.41
N ALA A 129 -15.26 -13.15 6.33
CA ALA A 129 -16.72 -13.25 6.32
C ALA A 129 -17.19 -14.10 7.51
N PRO A 130 -17.58 -13.47 8.64
CA PRO A 130 -18.03 -14.18 9.85
C PRO A 130 -19.12 -15.21 9.57
N GLU A 131 -20.03 -14.89 8.65
CA GLU A 131 -21.13 -15.76 8.23
C GLU A 131 -20.68 -17.06 7.54
N LYS A 132 -19.44 -17.13 7.05
CA LYS A 132 -18.87 -18.36 6.46
C LYS A 132 -18.23 -19.28 7.49
N GLY A 133 -18.10 -18.84 8.75
CA GLY A 133 -17.51 -19.63 9.84
C GLY A 133 -16.01 -19.92 9.67
N GLN A 134 -15.33 -19.22 8.76
CA GLN A 134 -13.89 -19.39 8.45
C GLN A 134 -13.05 -18.19 8.89
N GLN A 135 -13.64 -17.29 9.68
CA GLN A 135 -12.99 -16.08 10.13
C GLN A 135 -11.76 -16.41 10.98
N ARG A 136 -10.59 -15.92 10.57
CA ARG A 136 -9.33 -16.16 11.30
C ARG A 136 -9.11 -15.21 12.47
N HIS A 137 -9.71 -14.02 12.43
CA HIS A 137 -9.62 -13.02 13.49
C HIS A 137 -10.96 -12.28 13.64
N PRO A 138 -11.54 -12.17 14.84
CA PRO A 138 -12.88 -11.63 15.06
C PRO A 138 -13.05 -10.19 14.55
N ASP A 139 -11.98 -9.40 14.64
CA ASP A 139 -12.00 -7.98 14.24
C ASP A 139 -11.67 -7.76 12.75
N HIS A 140 -11.30 -8.79 12.00
CA HIS A 140 -11.01 -8.66 10.57
C HIS A 140 -12.22 -9.13 9.75
N THR A 141 -13.07 -8.19 9.37
CA THR A 141 -14.28 -8.44 8.58
C THR A 141 -14.32 -7.58 7.33
N LEU A 142 -15.15 -7.98 6.37
CA LEU A 142 -15.52 -7.11 5.24
C LEU A 142 -16.30 -5.86 5.66
N ASP A 143 -16.79 -5.81 6.90
CA ASP A 143 -17.57 -4.71 7.45
C ASP A 143 -16.71 -3.66 8.17
N ASP A 144 -15.43 -3.96 8.41
CA ASP A 144 -14.47 -3.04 9.03
C ASP A 144 -13.79 -2.13 7.98
N ILE A 145 -14.32 -0.91 7.86
CA ILE A 145 -13.86 0.16 6.94
C ILE A 145 -12.42 0.59 7.22
N GLN A 146 -12.08 0.65 8.51
CA GLN A 146 -10.82 1.18 9.03
C GLN A 146 -9.78 0.08 9.21
N GLY A 147 -10.24 -1.17 9.20
CA GLY A 147 -9.44 -2.36 9.33
C GLY A 147 -8.68 -2.78 8.08
N THR A 148 -8.35 -4.06 8.07
CA THR A 148 -7.53 -4.67 7.02
C THR A 148 -8.42 -5.39 6.01
N THR A 149 -8.28 -5.06 4.73
CA THR A 149 -9.01 -5.70 3.63
C THR A 149 -8.08 -6.50 2.74
N PRO A 150 -8.54 -7.59 2.08
CA PRO A 150 -7.70 -8.36 1.18
C PRO A 150 -7.22 -7.52 -0.01
N ARG A 151 -5.91 -7.51 -0.30
CA ARG A 151 -5.34 -6.77 -1.45
C ARG A 151 -5.99 -7.14 -2.78
N GLY A 152 -6.37 -8.41 -2.94
CA GLY A 152 -7.03 -8.88 -4.14
C GLY A 152 -8.42 -8.27 -4.36
N ALA A 153 -9.17 -7.97 -3.29
CA ALA A 153 -10.46 -7.30 -3.38
C ALA A 153 -10.29 -5.88 -3.91
N TYR A 154 -9.26 -5.16 -3.45
CA TYR A 154 -8.93 -3.85 -4.02
C TYR A 154 -8.52 -3.92 -5.48
N GLY A 155 -7.83 -4.98 -5.91
CA GLY A 155 -7.56 -5.21 -7.33
C GLY A 155 -8.81 -5.34 -8.19
N LEU A 156 -9.84 -6.03 -7.68
CA LEU A 156 -11.14 -6.13 -8.34
C LEU A 156 -11.83 -4.77 -8.40
N TYR A 157 -11.84 -4.02 -7.29
CA TYR A 157 -12.35 -2.65 -7.27
C TYR A 157 -11.68 -1.75 -8.32
N LEU A 158 -10.35 -1.78 -8.42
CA LEU A 158 -9.62 -0.98 -9.42
C LEU A 158 -9.98 -1.36 -10.85
N HIS A 159 -10.26 -2.65 -11.10
CA HIS A 159 -10.73 -3.11 -12.39
C HIS A 159 -12.13 -2.58 -12.71
N ASP A 160 -13.06 -2.63 -11.76
CA ASP A 160 -14.41 -2.07 -11.91
C ASP A 160 -14.37 -0.56 -12.17
N GLN A 161 -13.52 0.17 -11.44
CA GLN A 161 -13.30 1.59 -11.68
C GLN A 161 -12.74 1.86 -13.09
N PHE A 162 -11.88 0.98 -13.61
CA PHE A 162 -11.41 1.08 -14.98
C PHE A 162 -12.56 0.89 -15.99
N LEU A 163 -13.42 -0.10 -15.78
CA LEU A 163 -14.56 -0.36 -16.65
C LEU A 163 -15.53 0.83 -16.63
N ALA A 164 -15.82 1.39 -15.45
CA ALA A 164 -16.64 2.58 -15.27
C ALA A 164 -16.04 3.80 -15.98
N LEU A 165 -14.74 4.05 -15.81
CA LEU A 165 -14.02 5.11 -16.51
C LEU A 165 -14.13 4.97 -18.03
N LYS A 166 -13.87 3.76 -18.54
CA LYS A 166 -13.90 3.47 -19.99
C LYS A 166 -15.28 3.74 -20.58
N ALA A 167 -16.34 3.39 -19.87
CA ALA A 167 -17.72 3.63 -20.30
C ALA A 167 -18.09 5.12 -20.36
N GLN A 168 -17.40 5.97 -19.60
CA GLN A 168 -17.69 7.41 -19.47
C GLN A 168 -16.65 8.30 -20.17
N LEU A 169 -15.81 7.75 -21.05
CA LEU A 169 -14.83 8.55 -21.78
C LEU A 169 -15.52 9.55 -22.71
N PRO A 170 -15.12 10.84 -22.67
CA PRO A 170 -15.56 11.81 -23.66
C PRO A 170 -15.19 11.38 -25.08
N LYS A 171 -16.03 11.71 -26.07
CA LYS A 171 -15.84 11.28 -27.47
C LYS A 171 -14.49 11.69 -28.07
N HIS A 172 -13.89 12.78 -27.60
CA HIS A 172 -12.58 13.26 -28.07
C HIS A 172 -11.39 12.55 -27.43
N ILE A 173 -11.61 11.70 -26.42
CA ILE A 173 -10.56 10.91 -25.75
C ILE A 173 -10.71 9.44 -26.13
N THR A 174 -9.70 8.92 -26.83
CA THR A 174 -9.58 7.49 -27.14
C THR A 174 -8.58 6.84 -26.19
N LEU A 175 -8.98 5.74 -25.53
CA LEU A 175 -8.10 4.94 -24.69
C LEU A 175 -7.78 3.61 -25.37
N GLN A 176 -6.49 3.29 -25.51
CA GLN A 176 -6.00 2.02 -26.06
C GLN A 176 -5.11 1.31 -25.04
N VAL A 177 -5.51 0.11 -24.63
CA VAL A 177 -4.69 -0.74 -23.75
C VAL A 177 -3.73 -1.53 -24.62
N ILE A 178 -2.43 -1.38 -24.38
CA ILE A 178 -1.36 -2.09 -25.07
C ILE A 178 -0.87 -3.21 -24.14
N PRO A 179 -1.02 -4.50 -24.50
CA PRO A 179 -0.74 -5.63 -23.62
C PRO A 179 0.77 -5.94 -23.50
N GLU A 180 1.62 -4.91 -23.45
CA GLU A 180 3.07 -5.05 -23.41
C GLU A 180 3.73 -4.05 -22.48
N ALA A 181 4.86 -4.45 -21.90
CA ALA A 181 5.71 -3.55 -21.13
C ALA A 181 6.53 -2.64 -22.06
N LEU A 182 6.78 -1.42 -21.59
CA LEU A 182 7.79 -0.55 -22.20
C LEU A 182 9.19 -1.19 -22.05
N GLN A 183 9.90 -1.39 -23.17
CA GLN A 183 11.28 -1.89 -23.15
C GLN A 183 12.29 -0.74 -23.12
N ARG A 184 12.09 0.26 -23.98
CA ARG A 184 12.91 1.47 -24.06
C ARG A 184 12.10 2.62 -24.64
N PHE A 185 12.58 3.84 -24.42
CA PHE A 185 12.06 5.02 -25.09
C PHE A 185 13.20 5.96 -25.45
N GLU A 186 13.02 6.69 -26.53
CA GLU A 186 13.94 7.71 -27.01
C GLU A 186 13.13 8.97 -27.31
N GLN A 187 13.60 10.12 -26.85
CA GLN A 187 13.00 11.40 -27.18
C GLN A 187 13.84 12.07 -28.26
N LYS A 188 13.18 12.48 -29.35
CA LYS A 188 13.76 13.33 -30.38
C LYS A 188 12.83 14.51 -30.59
N GLU A 189 13.34 15.71 -30.31
CA GLU A 189 12.55 16.94 -30.32
C GLU A 189 11.31 16.82 -29.40
N GLN A 190 10.11 17.08 -29.92
CA GLN A 190 8.84 17.00 -29.19
C GLN A 190 8.16 15.63 -29.28
N ILE A 191 8.81 14.63 -29.90
CA ILE A 191 8.23 13.29 -30.07
C ILE A 191 9.01 12.29 -29.22
N VAL A 192 8.27 11.49 -28.45
CA VAL A 192 8.79 10.34 -27.72
C VAL A 192 8.46 9.08 -28.50
N THR A 193 9.49 8.32 -28.90
CA THR A 193 9.34 7.01 -29.51
C THR A 193 9.49 5.94 -28.45
N LEU A 194 8.46 5.12 -28.27
CA LEU A 194 8.38 4.02 -27.33
C LEU A 194 8.57 2.72 -28.08
N LYS A 195 9.40 1.83 -27.53
CA LYS A 195 9.55 0.47 -28.05
C LYS A 195 9.06 -0.53 -27.01
N THR A 196 8.15 -1.38 -27.44
CA THR A 196 7.69 -2.58 -26.73
C THR A 196 8.32 -3.81 -27.40
N ARG A 197 7.89 -5.02 -27.04
CA ARG A 197 8.42 -6.24 -27.66
C ARG A 197 8.03 -6.34 -29.13
N THR A 198 6.80 -5.97 -29.47
CA THR A 198 6.28 -6.13 -30.83
C THR A 198 5.87 -4.82 -31.50
N HIS A 199 5.70 -3.73 -30.74
CA HIS A 199 5.27 -2.43 -31.26
C HIS A 199 6.29 -1.32 -31.07
N GLN A 200 6.24 -0.35 -31.97
CA GLN A 200 6.83 0.97 -31.83
C GLN A 200 5.73 2.02 -31.88
N LEU A 201 5.67 2.89 -30.88
CA LEU A 201 4.67 3.96 -30.77
C LEU A 201 5.37 5.32 -30.77
N SER A 202 4.84 6.29 -31.50
CA SER A 202 5.29 7.68 -31.43
C SER A 202 4.22 8.52 -30.75
N VAL A 203 4.56 9.10 -29.60
CA VAL A 203 3.66 9.88 -28.75
C VAL A 203 4.26 11.24 -28.44
N ASP A 204 3.43 12.18 -28.02
CA ASP A 204 3.84 13.54 -27.66
C ASP A 204 4.27 13.61 -26.19
N TYR A 205 3.68 12.76 -25.34
CA TYR A 205 4.03 12.66 -23.92
C TYR A 205 4.16 11.21 -23.43
N LEU A 206 5.09 10.97 -22.51
CA LEU A 206 5.24 9.70 -21.79
C LEU A 206 5.15 9.96 -20.28
N ALA A 207 4.15 9.35 -19.63
CA ALA A 207 4.08 9.26 -18.18
C ALA A 207 4.68 7.92 -17.71
N LYS A 208 5.85 7.98 -17.06
CA LYS A 208 6.52 6.81 -16.50
C LYS A 208 6.00 6.52 -15.08
N ALA A 209 5.05 5.61 -14.98
CA ALA A 209 4.42 5.16 -13.73
C ALA A 209 4.81 3.71 -13.36
N THR A 210 6.04 3.30 -13.69
CA THR A 210 6.52 1.91 -13.55
C THR A 210 6.91 1.51 -12.13
N GLY A 211 6.91 2.45 -11.18
CA GLY A 211 7.46 2.23 -9.84
C GLY A 211 8.98 2.00 -9.83
N PRO A 212 9.58 1.74 -8.64
CA PRO A 212 10.98 1.34 -8.54
C PRO A 212 11.19 -0.03 -9.18
N SER A 213 12.28 -0.20 -9.91
CA SER A 213 12.65 -1.51 -10.45
C SER A 213 13.02 -2.47 -9.31
N PHE A 214 12.37 -3.63 -9.26
CA PHE A 214 12.91 -4.73 -8.45
C PHE A 214 14.27 -5.13 -9.04
N ALA A 215 15.26 -5.35 -8.16
CA ALA A 215 16.56 -5.84 -8.61
C ALA A 215 16.37 -7.14 -9.41
N ARG A 216 17.03 -7.23 -10.56
CA ARG A 216 17.05 -8.50 -11.30
C ARG A 216 17.78 -9.52 -10.43
N LEU A 217 17.10 -10.61 -10.12
CA LEU A 217 17.72 -11.75 -9.45
C LEU A 217 18.78 -12.32 -10.39
N ARG A 218 19.93 -12.67 -9.81
CA ARG A 218 20.98 -13.33 -10.58
C ARG A 218 20.50 -14.72 -11.00
N ASP A 219 20.89 -15.16 -12.18
CA ASP A 219 20.36 -16.40 -12.76
C ASP A 219 20.74 -17.61 -11.89
N GLU A 220 21.89 -17.57 -11.20
CA GLU A 220 22.33 -18.60 -10.23
C GLU A 220 21.48 -18.69 -8.96
N TRP A 221 20.63 -17.67 -8.68
CA TRP A 221 19.72 -17.66 -7.53
C TRP A 221 18.31 -18.13 -7.90
N ALA A 222 18.04 -18.37 -9.19
CA ALA A 222 16.72 -18.79 -9.66
C ALA A 222 16.25 -20.08 -8.97
N GLY A 223 15.01 -20.06 -8.49
CA GLY A 223 14.40 -21.19 -7.76
C GLY A 223 14.82 -21.30 -6.29
N ARG A 224 15.78 -20.48 -5.82
CA ARG A 224 16.20 -20.40 -4.40
C ARG A 224 15.89 -19.05 -3.78
N VAL A 225 15.92 -17.98 -4.59
CA VAL A 225 15.60 -16.62 -4.17
C VAL A 225 14.44 -16.12 -5.01
N PHE A 226 13.50 -15.44 -4.35
CA PHE A 226 12.30 -14.90 -4.97
C PHE A 226 12.12 -13.45 -4.52
N ASN A 227 11.62 -12.60 -5.43
CA ASN A 227 11.08 -11.30 -5.02
C ASN A 227 9.75 -11.54 -4.28
N ALA A 228 9.44 -10.68 -3.31
CA ALA A 228 8.19 -10.76 -2.53
C ALA A 228 6.94 -10.82 -3.42
N TYR A 229 6.95 -10.06 -4.53
CA TYR A 229 5.88 -10.04 -5.51
C TYR A 229 6.35 -10.42 -6.94
N PRO A 230 5.44 -10.96 -7.76
CA PRO A 230 4.16 -11.54 -7.35
C PRO A 230 4.40 -12.83 -6.54
N CYS A 231 3.58 -13.03 -5.51
CA CYS A 231 3.74 -14.06 -4.49
C CYS A 231 3.46 -15.48 -4.99
N ASP A 232 2.83 -15.64 -6.15
CA ASP A 232 2.63 -16.93 -6.80
C ASP A 232 3.91 -17.54 -7.40
N ARG A 233 5.08 -16.91 -7.21
CA ARG A 233 6.37 -17.43 -7.69
C ARG A 233 6.99 -18.49 -6.79
N TYR A 234 6.66 -18.51 -5.50
CA TYR A 234 7.17 -19.47 -4.53
C TYR A 234 5.98 -20.28 -3.99
N GLY A 235 5.98 -21.59 -4.25
CA GLY A 235 4.86 -22.50 -3.94
C GLY A 235 5.16 -23.47 -2.80
N HIS A 236 4.36 -24.53 -2.67
CA HIS A 236 4.42 -25.51 -1.57
C HIS A 236 5.72 -26.35 -1.46
N ASN A 237 6.63 -26.25 -2.43
CA ASN A 237 7.89 -27.00 -2.44
C ASN A 237 9.07 -26.21 -1.86
N LEU A 238 8.81 -25.38 -0.86
CA LEU A 238 9.85 -24.64 -0.15
C LEU A 238 10.48 -25.53 0.94
N PRO A 239 11.75 -25.30 1.28
CA PRO A 239 12.38 -25.97 2.41
C PRO A 239 11.61 -25.66 3.72
N PRO A 240 11.70 -26.53 4.74
CA PRO A 240 11.07 -26.30 6.05
C PRO A 240 11.50 -24.99 6.73
N GLN A 241 12.67 -24.46 6.34
CA GLN A 241 13.21 -23.21 6.85
C GLN A 241 13.43 -22.22 5.70
N VAL A 242 12.84 -21.03 5.80
CA VAL A 242 12.93 -19.99 4.77
C VAL A 242 13.40 -18.67 5.39
N THR A 243 14.34 -18.00 4.72
CA THR A 243 14.79 -16.67 5.11
C THR A 243 14.09 -15.60 4.29
N VAL A 244 13.46 -14.64 4.96
CA VAL A 244 12.90 -13.44 4.35
C VAL A 244 13.84 -12.28 4.59
N VAL A 245 14.36 -11.69 3.51
CA VAL A 245 15.27 -10.54 3.57
C VAL A 245 14.46 -9.25 3.43
N GLY A 246 14.41 -8.49 4.51
CA GLY A 246 13.69 -7.23 4.67
C GLY A 246 12.48 -7.39 5.60
N ALA A 247 12.36 -6.53 6.61
CA ALA A 247 11.24 -6.54 7.57
C ALA A 247 10.28 -5.35 7.38
N GLY A 248 10.15 -4.84 6.15
CA GLY A 248 9.06 -3.93 5.78
C GLY A 248 7.75 -4.71 5.54
N ALA A 249 6.66 -4.00 5.24
CA ALA A 249 5.33 -4.60 5.05
C ALA A 249 5.33 -5.83 4.11
N ALA A 250 6.02 -5.75 2.97
CA ALA A 250 6.11 -6.87 2.04
C ALA A 250 6.82 -8.10 2.63
N GLY A 251 7.86 -7.92 3.44
CA GLY A 251 8.57 -9.02 4.08
C GLY A 251 7.73 -9.69 5.16
N ILE A 252 7.00 -8.89 5.93
CA ILE A 252 6.03 -9.39 6.91
C ILE A 252 4.91 -10.20 6.25
N GLU A 253 4.29 -9.68 5.19
CA GLU A 253 3.25 -10.39 4.46
C GLU A 253 3.75 -11.75 3.95
N VAL A 254 4.95 -11.76 3.36
CA VAL A 254 5.61 -13.00 2.90
C VAL A 254 5.82 -13.96 4.07
N ALA A 255 6.35 -13.49 5.19
CA ALA A 255 6.58 -14.33 6.37
C ALA A 255 5.28 -14.96 6.90
N LEU A 256 4.22 -14.17 7.03
CA LEU A 256 2.90 -14.67 7.45
C LEU A 256 2.34 -15.68 6.45
N HIS A 257 2.48 -15.45 5.15
CA HIS A 257 2.02 -16.40 4.14
C HIS A 257 2.81 -17.72 4.14
N LEU A 258 4.13 -17.65 4.33
CA LEU A 258 4.98 -18.82 4.49
C LEU A 258 4.53 -19.68 5.68
N LEU A 259 4.34 -19.06 6.85
CA LEU A 259 3.93 -19.75 8.07
C LEU A 259 2.50 -20.31 7.96
N HIS A 260 1.52 -19.48 7.59
CA HIS A 260 0.11 -19.82 7.74
C HIS A 260 -0.53 -20.50 6.53
N ASN A 261 -0.02 -20.29 5.32
CA ASN A 261 -0.65 -20.81 4.10
C ASN A 261 0.22 -21.81 3.35
N LEU A 262 1.55 -21.73 3.51
CA LEU A 262 2.49 -22.69 2.91
C LEU A 262 3.05 -23.68 3.94
N SER A 263 2.66 -23.56 5.22
CA SER A 263 3.04 -24.47 6.32
C SER A 263 4.55 -24.64 6.48
N ILE A 264 5.30 -23.56 6.28
CA ILE A 264 6.75 -23.53 6.54
C ILE A 264 6.97 -23.59 8.04
N GLU A 265 7.80 -24.53 8.50
CA GLU A 265 8.05 -24.78 9.92
C GLU A 265 8.75 -23.58 10.59
N GLN A 266 9.68 -22.94 9.89
CA GLN A 266 10.45 -21.83 10.42
C GLN A 266 10.69 -20.73 9.38
N VAL A 267 10.42 -19.49 9.77
CA VAL A 267 10.74 -18.31 8.97
C VAL A 267 11.72 -17.41 9.71
N THR A 268 12.87 -17.13 9.10
CA THR A 268 13.85 -16.18 9.62
C THR A 268 13.70 -14.85 8.91
N LEU A 269 13.31 -13.81 9.65
CA LEU A 269 13.25 -12.42 9.14
C LEU A 269 14.58 -11.72 9.36
N VAL A 270 15.26 -11.37 8.27
CA VAL A 270 16.52 -10.62 8.31
C VAL A 270 16.24 -9.17 7.95
N SER A 271 16.58 -8.24 8.83
CA SER A 271 16.42 -6.82 8.57
C SER A 271 17.75 -6.07 8.71
N HIS A 272 17.99 -5.11 7.82
CA HIS A 272 19.16 -4.22 7.91
C HIS A 272 19.07 -3.25 9.12
N ARG A 273 17.88 -3.04 9.66
CA ARG A 273 17.64 -2.29 10.91
C ARG A 273 16.80 -3.21 11.79
N ALA A 274 17.07 -3.35 13.08
CA ALA A 274 16.31 -4.22 14.00
C ALA A 274 14.85 -3.74 14.22
N GLN A 275 14.08 -3.61 13.15
CA GLN A 275 12.78 -2.98 13.04
C GLN A 275 11.96 -3.71 11.98
N SER A 276 10.97 -4.47 12.46
CA SER A 276 9.89 -5.04 11.67
C SER A 276 8.71 -4.08 11.67
N ARG A 277 8.11 -3.79 10.50
CA ARG A 277 6.88 -3.00 10.42
C ARG A 277 5.72 -3.92 10.07
N LEU A 278 4.88 -4.28 11.05
CA LEU A 278 3.57 -4.83 10.73
C LEU A 278 2.63 -3.75 10.17
N PRO A 279 1.56 -4.14 9.44
CA PRO A 279 0.45 -3.23 9.17
C PRO A 279 -0.03 -2.60 10.47
N GLN A 280 -0.16 -1.28 10.44
CA GLN A 280 -0.69 -0.50 11.56
C GLN A 280 -2.18 -0.82 11.67
N THR A 281 -2.61 -1.29 12.83
CA THR A 281 -4.00 -1.13 13.25
C THR A 281 -4.21 0.37 13.42
N GLU A 282 -5.03 0.99 12.56
CA GLU A 282 -5.49 2.35 12.85
C GLU A 282 -6.29 2.30 14.15
N PRO A 283 -6.21 3.34 14.98
CA PRO A 283 -7.02 3.42 16.18
C PRO A 283 -8.51 3.39 15.79
N THR A 284 -9.31 2.63 16.54
CA THR A 284 -10.77 2.55 16.40
C THR A 284 -11.47 3.88 16.71
N GLU A 285 -10.75 4.80 17.35
CA GLU A 285 -11.23 6.14 17.69
C GLU A 285 -10.45 7.20 16.90
N THR A 286 -11.19 8.14 16.33
CA THR A 286 -10.61 9.28 15.63
C THR A 286 -9.94 10.21 16.64
N TYR A 287 -8.65 10.44 16.47
CA TYR A 287 -7.90 11.46 17.22
C TYR A 287 -7.47 12.58 16.28
N GLU A 288 -7.87 13.80 16.59
CA GLU A 288 -7.50 14.99 15.84
C GLU A 288 -6.27 15.65 16.49
N CYS A 289 -5.19 15.81 15.72
CA CYS A 289 -4.00 16.48 16.22
C CYS A 289 -4.28 17.96 16.53
N GLN A 290 -4.03 18.37 17.77
CA GLN A 290 -4.31 19.73 18.24
C GLN A 290 -3.13 20.69 18.02
N TRP A 291 -1.91 20.16 18.18
CA TRP A 291 -0.68 20.93 18.22
C TRP A 291 0.17 20.67 16.98
N PHE A 292 0.37 19.42 16.58
CA PHE A 292 1.29 19.02 15.52
C PHE A 292 0.66 19.12 14.12
N THR A 293 0.30 20.35 13.75
CA THR A 293 -0.43 20.66 12.50
C THR A 293 0.35 21.65 11.62
N ARG A 294 0.02 21.69 10.32
CA ARG A 294 0.57 22.68 9.38
C ARG A 294 0.25 24.12 9.80
N GLU A 295 -0.94 24.37 10.37
CA GLU A 295 -1.38 25.70 10.80
C GLU A 295 -0.50 26.24 11.92
N ASN A 296 -0.26 25.45 12.96
CA ASN A 296 0.65 25.82 14.05
C ASN A 296 2.10 25.95 13.58
N MET A 297 2.48 25.20 12.54
CA MET A 297 3.79 25.31 11.91
C MET A 297 3.97 26.61 11.12
N HIS A 298 2.90 27.12 10.50
CA HIS A 298 2.90 28.37 9.74
C HIS A 298 3.17 29.60 10.63
N LEU A 299 2.78 29.55 11.91
CA LEU A 299 3.03 30.63 12.87
C LEU A 299 4.52 30.82 13.17
N GLN A 300 5.29 29.72 13.20
CA GLN A 300 6.73 29.77 13.48
C GLN A 300 7.46 28.62 12.76
N PRO A 301 7.82 28.79 11.47
CA PRO A 301 8.34 27.72 10.61
C PRO A 301 9.81 27.36 10.90
N THR A 302 10.05 26.72 12.05
CA THR A 302 11.39 26.27 12.48
C THR A 302 11.38 24.81 12.96
N ALA A 303 12.51 24.12 12.85
CA ALA A 303 12.67 22.76 13.34
C ALA A 303 12.47 22.66 14.86
N ARG A 304 12.88 23.70 15.60
CA ARG A 304 12.66 23.81 17.05
C ARG A 304 11.18 23.85 17.40
N ASN A 305 10.39 24.60 16.63
CA ASN A 305 8.94 24.65 16.83
C ASN A 305 8.29 23.30 16.47
N ALA A 306 8.69 22.65 15.37
CA ALA A 306 8.21 21.31 15.05
C ALA A 306 8.41 20.31 16.21
N GLN A 307 9.60 20.30 16.82
CA GLN A 307 9.85 19.46 18.00
C GLN A 307 8.96 19.84 19.19
N THR A 308 8.75 21.13 19.42
CA THR A 308 7.90 21.63 20.51
C THR A 308 6.45 21.21 20.32
N LEU A 309 5.93 21.34 19.10
CA LEU A 309 4.58 20.91 18.74
C LEU A 309 4.43 19.39 18.90
N LEU A 310 5.41 18.60 18.46
CA LEU A 310 5.37 17.15 18.60
C LEU A 310 5.38 16.70 20.06
N LYS A 311 6.18 17.36 20.92
CA LYS A 311 6.19 17.09 22.37
C LYS A 311 4.80 17.31 22.99
N LYS A 312 4.19 18.45 22.69
CA LYS A 312 2.84 18.79 23.17
C LYS A 312 1.79 17.80 22.66
N GLU A 313 1.89 17.44 21.39
CA GLU A 313 0.99 16.49 20.77
C GLU A 313 1.06 15.10 21.41
N LEU A 314 2.27 14.62 21.67
CA LEU A 314 2.48 13.35 22.37
C LEU A 314 1.86 13.40 23.77
N GLU A 315 2.16 14.43 24.55
CA GLU A 315 1.61 14.58 25.90
C GLU A 315 0.07 14.62 25.90
N ALA A 316 -0.53 15.41 25.01
CA ALA A 316 -1.98 15.50 24.85
C ALA A 316 -2.61 14.16 24.43
N CYS A 317 -1.96 13.43 23.52
CA CYS A 317 -2.44 12.14 23.04
C CYS A 317 -2.37 11.07 24.15
N TYR A 318 -1.28 11.02 24.93
CA TYR A 318 -1.19 10.14 26.11
C TYR A 318 -2.31 10.42 27.12
N GLN A 319 -2.59 11.70 27.39
CA GLN A 319 -3.71 12.09 28.25
C GLN A 319 -5.07 11.66 27.70
N ALA A 320 -5.30 11.83 26.39
CA ALA A 320 -6.53 11.41 25.72
C ALA A 320 -6.74 9.89 25.76
N CYS A 321 -5.65 9.12 25.70
CA CYS A 321 -5.66 7.66 25.81
C CYS A 321 -5.72 7.16 27.27
N HIS A 322 -5.80 8.05 28.26
CA HIS A 322 -5.75 7.74 29.69
C HIS A 322 -4.46 7.00 30.13
N LEU A 323 -3.34 7.26 29.44
CA LEU A 323 -2.04 6.67 29.73
C LEU A 323 -1.09 7.69 30.38
N SER A 324 -0.20 7.21 31.24
CA SER A 324 0.86 8.05 31.79
C SER A 324 1.89 8.36 30.72
N TYR A 325 2.16 9.64 30.47
CA TYR A 325 3.17 10.06 29.50
C TYR A 325 4.58 9.79 30.05
N PRO A 326 5.40 8.93 29.42
CA PRO A 326 6.73 8.56 29.92
C PRO A 326 7.77 9.70 29.80
N GLY A 327 7.43 10.78 29.09
CA GLY A 327 8.32 11.92 28.86
C GLY A 327 9.14 11.79 27.57
N TRP A 328 9.48 12.94 26.99
CA TRP A 328 10.13 13.01 25.68
C TRP A 328 11.49 12.32 25.62
N ASP A 329 12.33 12.51 26.64
CA ASP A 329 13.69 11.97 26.64
C ASP A 329 13.69 10.45 26.84
N ALA A 330 12.75 9.91 27.60
CA ALA A 330 12.55 8.47 27.76
C ALA A 330 12.08 7.82 26.46
N LEU A 331 11.17 8.47 25.74
CA LEU A 331 10.70 8.01 24.43
C LEU A 331 11.83 7.99 23.39
N LEU A 332 12.70 8.99 23.37
CA LEU A 332 13.80 9.03 22.40
C LEU A 332 14.97 8.11 22.75
N ASN A 333 15.20 7.87 24.03
CA ASN A 333 16.35 7.12 24.52
C ASN A 333 15.90 5.85 25.25
N ILE A 334 15.36 4.90 24.48
CA ILE A 334 14.97 3.59 24.99
C ILE A 334 16.24 2.80 25.30
N ALA A 335 16.66 2.81 26.57
CA ALA A 335 17.84 2.09 27.04
C ALA A 335 17.57 0.57 27.14
N ASP A 336 16.34 0.19 27.49
CA ASP A 336 15.85 -1.19 27.57
C ASP A 336 14.66 -1.37 26.60
N TYR A 337 14.98 -1.78 25.37
CA TYR A 337 13.96 -1.97 24.34
C TYR A 337 12.96 -3.10 24.66
N PRO A 338 13.39 -4.24 25.25
CA PRO A 338 12.46 -5.24 25.78
C PRO A 338 11.45 -4.69 26.77
N SER A 339 11.88 -4.01 27.84
CA SER A 339 10.94 -3.46 28.84
C SER A 339 9.99 -2.44 28.22
N PHE A 340 10.49 -1.60 27.30
CA PHE A 340 9.63 -0.68 26.56
C PHE A 340 8.54 -1.41 25.74
N LEU A 341 8.85 -2.54 25.11
CA LEU A 341 7.87 -3.33 24.37
C LEU A 341 6.86 -4.01 25.30
N GLU A 342 7.31 -4.49 26.46
CA GLU A 342 6.44 -5.08 27.49
C GLU A 342 5.45 -4.02 28.03
N ASP A 343 5.95 -2.84 28.38
CA ASP A 343 5.13 -1.69 28.81
C ASP A 343 4.14 -1.28 27.71
N TYR A 344 4.57 -1.25 26.45
CA TYR A 344 3.68 -0.99 25.32
C TYR A 344 2.59 -2.06 25.19
N LEU A 345 2.91 -3.35 25.33
CA LEU A 345 1.91 -4.41 25.29
C LEU A 345 0.95 -4.34 26.47
N GLU A 346 1.43 -4.00 27.66
CA GLU A 346 0.59 -3.81 28.82
C GLU A 346 -0.39 -2.64 28.62
N THR A 347 0.13 -1.49 28.18
CA THR A 347 -0.69 -0.29 27.95
C THR A 347 -1.67 -0.45 26.80
N THR A 348 -1.36 -1.26 25.77
CA THR A 348 -2.36 -1.60 24.74
C THR A 348 -3.52 -2.46 25.25
N ASN A 349 -3.37 -3.17 26.38
CA ASN A 349 -4.50 -3.84 27.03
C ASN A 349 -5.43 -2.83 27.73
N GLN A 350 -4.88 -1.70 28.17
CA GLN A 350 -5.61 -0.65 28.88
C GLN A 350 -6.30 0.31 27.91
N SER A 351 -5.63 0.61 26.79
CA SER A 351 -6.16 1.40 25.70
C SER A 351 -5.76 0.77 24.37
N PRO A 352 -6.70 0.12 23.64
CA PRO A 352 -6.41 -0.46 22.33
C PRO A 352 -5.96 0.61 21.31
N ASN A 353 -6.23 1.89 21.60
CA ASN A 353 -5.86 3.05 20.81
C ASN A 353 -4.64 3.77 21.41
N HIS A 354 -3.48 3.09 21.45
CA HIS A 354 -2.26 3.67 22.01
C HIS A 354 -1.83 4.96 21.24
N PRO A 355 -1.25 5.99 21.90
CA PRO A 355 -0.85 7.25 21.26
C PRO A 355 -0.01 7.12 19.97
N PHE A 356 0.81 6.06 19.89
CA PHE A 356 1.61 5.80 18.68
C PHE A 356 0.77 5.39 17.47
N ALA A 357 -0.38 4.75 17.68
CA ALA A 357 -1.32 4.43 16.61
C ALA A 357 -1.98 5.70 16.07
N HIS A 358 -2.40 6.63 16.93
CA HIS A 358 -2.99 7.92 16.52
C HIS A 358 -2.00 8.82 15.79
N LEU A 359 -0.76 8.91 16.29
CA LEU A 359 0.18 9.92 15.84
C LEU A 359 1.07 9.47 14.68
N VAL A 360 1.06 8.19 14.30
CA VAL A 360 1.98 7.71 13.26
C VAL A 360 1.80 8.43 11.93
N ARG A 361 0.57 8.58 11.45
CA ARG A 361 0.29 9.24 10.17
C ARG A 361 0.58 10.75 10.21
N PRO A 362 0.11 11.51 11.23
CA PRO A 362 0.53 12.89 11.44
C PRO A 362 2.06 13.04 11.40
N VAL A 363 2.78 12.21 12.16
CA VAL A 363 4.25 12.28 12.24
C VAL A 363 4.93 11.92 10.93
N MET A 364 4.54 10.82 10.27
CA MET A 364 5.21 10.37 9.04
C MET A 364 4.95 11.29 7.84
N SER A 365 3.80 11.96 7.79
CA SER A 365 3.45 12.86 6.69
C SER A 365 3.87 14.32 6.92
N PHE A 366 4.17 14.71 8.18
CA PHE A 366 4.41 16.08 8.58
C PHE A 366 5.42 16.82 7.70
N TYR A 367 6.60 16.24 7.43
CA TYR A 367 7.61 16.89 6.62
C TYR A 367 7.08 17.27 5.22
N THR A 368 6.32 16.39 4.58
CA THR A 368 5.77 16.68 3.25
C THR A 368 4.69 17.76 3.32
N GLN A 369 3.96 17.82 4.43
CA GLN A 369 2.96 18.84 4.70
C GLN A 369 3.56 20.21 5.04
N VAL A 370 4.82 20.35 5.45
CA VAL A 370 5.35 21.65 5.92
C VAL A 370 6.64 22.09 5.25
N LYS A 371 7.28 21.25 4.43
CA LYS A 371 8.60 21.53 3.82
C LYS A 371 8.63 22.84 3.01
N ASP A 372 7.52 23.24 2.41
CA ASP A 372 7.37 24.46 1.62
C ASP A 372 7.31 25.72 2.50
N LEU A 373 6.99 25.58 3.79
CA LEU A 373 7.00 26.68 4.77
C LEU A 373 8.40 26.93 5.36
N LEU A 374 9.30 25.95 5.25
CA LEU A 374 10.57 25.92 5.98
C LEU A 374 11.74 26.38 5.12
N PRO A 375 12.67 27.19 5.66
CA PRO A 375 13.97 27.41 5.03
C PRO A 375 14.80 26.10 5.03
N GLN A 376 15.80 26.02 4.15
CA GLN A 376 16.54 24.77 3.88
C GLN A 376 17.18 24.14 5.13
N VAL A 377 17.72 24.96 6.05
CA VAL A 377 18.30 24.48 7.32
C VAL A 377 17.26 23.81 8.20
N ASP A 378 16.07 24.42 8.33
CA ASP A 378 14.99 23.86 9.12
C ASP A 378 14.32 22.65 8.45
N GLN A 379 14.31 22.57 7.11
CA GLN A 379 13.90 21.34 6.42
C GLN A 379 14.76 20.15 6.83
N ILE A 380 16.09 20.34 6.92
CA ILE A 380 17.02 19.30 7.40
C ILE A 380 16.74 18.98 8.86
N GLY A 381 16.53 20.00 9.70
CA GLY A 381 16.19 19.82 11.13
C GLY A 381 14.90 19.03 11.35
N VAL A 382 13.83 19.33 10.61
CA VAL A 382 12.56 18.59 10.68
C VAL A 382 12.73 17.15 10.17
N LEU A 383 13.44 16.94 9.05
CA LEU A 383 13.76 15.59 8.60
C LEU A 383 14.54 14.79 9.64
N HIS A 384 15.49 15.42 10.32
CA HIS A 384 16.26 14.80 11.39
C HIS A 384 15.36 14.39 12.55
N LEU A 385 14.50 15.31 13.03
CA LEU A 385 13.50 15.03 14.05
C LEU A 385 12.59 13.85 13.67
N ILE A 386 12.00 13.87 12.47
CA ILE A 386 11.13 12.78 12.00
C ILE A 386 11.91 11.45 11.99
N ASN A 387 13.14 11.45 11.51
CA ASN A 387 13.96 10.23 11.49
C ASN A 387 14.33 9.71 12.88
N GLN A 388 14.51 10.60 13.86
CA GLN A 388 14.77 10.22 15.26
C GLN A 388 13.56 9.55 15.89
N VAL A 389 12.35 10.08 15.69
CA VAL A 389 11.13 9.56 16.35
C VAL A 389 10.46 8.44 15.56
N LYS A 390 10.73 8.33 14.26
CA LYS A 390 10.13 7.33 13.37
C LYS A 390 10.17 5.90 13.89
N PRO A 391 11.26 5.41 14.51
CA PRO A 391 11.29 4.09 15.15
C PRO A 391 10.15 3.84 16.14
N LEU A 392 9.72 4.86 16.89
CA LEU A 392 8.65 4.74 17.88
C LEU A 392 7.30 4.47 17.24
N PHE A 393 7.02 5.09 16.09
CA PHE A 393 5.72 5.01 15.45
C PHE A 393 5.63 3.93 14.38
N ALA A 394 6.76 3.61 13.72
CA ALA A 394 6.73 2.82 12.50
C ALA A 394 6.50 1.31 12.72
N THR A 395 6.48 0.83 13.95
CA THR A 395 6.56 -0.61 14.28
C THR A 395 5.67 -1.05 15.44
N GLN A 396 4.85 -0.17 16.02
CA GLN A 396 4.13 -0.49 17.26
C GLN A 396 2.66 -0.72 16.97
N SER A 397 2.37 -1.82 16.29
CA SER A 397 1.10 -2.52 16.47
C SER A 397 1.33 -3.63 17.48
N ARG A 398 0.28 -4.00 18.23
CA ARG A 398 0.37 -5.05 19.24
C ARG A 398 1.02 -6.34 18.72
N PRO A 399 0.62 -6.93 17.56
CA PRO A 399 1.23 -8.17 17.11
C PRO A 399 2.71 -7.97 16.73
N CYS A 400 3.14 -6.74 16.46
CA CYS A 400 4.53 -6.44 16.11
C CYS A 400 5.39 -6.41 17.35
N ALA A 401 4.88 -5.81 18.43
CA ALA A 401 5.54 -5.84 19.73
C ALA A 401 5.62 -7.27 20.29
N GLU A 402 4.55 -8.07 20.14
CA GLU A 402 4.56 -9.50 20.49
C GLU A 402 5.62 -10.29 19.70
N LEU A 403 5.67 -10.11 18.37
CA LEU A 403 6.68 -10.75 17.52
C LEU A 403 8.11 -10.29 17.83
N MET A 404 8.31 -8.99 18.11
CA MET A 404 9.62 -8.44 18.46
C MET A 404 10.12 -8.99 19.81
N LEU A 405 9.26 -9.04 20.82
CA LEU A 405 9.60 -9.64 22.12
C LEU A 405 9.92 -11.13 21.98
N ALA A 406 9.09 -11.87 21.23
CA ALA A 406 9.35 -13.28 20.96
C ALA A 406 10.70 -13.49 20.23
N ALA A 407 11.03 -12.61 19.28
CA ALA A 407 12.31 -12.66 18.57
C ALA A 407 13.51 -12.36 19.50
N ILE A 408 13.40 -11.36 20.37
CA ILE A 408 14.43 -11.01 21.36
C ILE A 408 14.63 -12.16 22.36
N ALA A 409 13.54 -12.79 22.83
CA ALA A 409 13.60 -13.92 23.74
C ALA A 409 14.25 -15.17 23.11
N ALA A 410 14.20 -15.28 21.77
CA ALA A 410 14.77 -16.40 21.02
C ALA A 410 16.28 -16.24 20.71
N GLY A 411 16.86 -15.04 20.85
CA GLY A 411 18.29 -14.76 20.66
C GLY A 411 18.60 -13.75 19.57
#